data_AF-A0A534ZQS8-F1
#
_entry.id   AF-A0A534ZQS8-F1
#
_cell.length_a   1.000
_cell.length_b   1.000
_cell.length_c   1.000
_cell.angle_alpha   90.00
_cell.angle_beta   90.00
_cell.angle_gamma   90.00
#
_symmetry.space_group_name_H-M   'P 1'
#
loop_
_entity.id
_entity.type
_entity.pdbx_description
1 polymer ?
#
loop_
_entity_poly.entity_id
_entity_poly.type
_entity_poly.pdbx_seq_one_letter_code
_entity_poly.pdbx_strand_id
1 'polypeptide(L)'
;MNVELADAAALPMPPSDLTAWLLVLEASFAMGPSISYLVPAIGNGAEPLREPRDAEGAWRALASAIADGQVLNASVGSFRCEPAPAAGELLPDGASSIADLVEHRLGVEQSNTSVTLGEGLFLKLYRRLQAGENPELEVGAFLESVGCRVAPRIVGSLRYLGPDGHAAAAVLQERVPARSDAWRQLRALLAGDGGGPQGAIGAARKVGAVTAELHRGLAARPQDLAFPLRQATPTEARAWRDGALNQLQQARYALEGDNRTALDRLASGIRARLEVAFRAAGSVWVMRVHGDYHLGQLLVTDDGYRVIDFEGEPARPLAERRAPQPPERDLAGMLRSLDYAARTAQRGTHAAGFDADRWVAEARDAFLTAYTAAAPTPPIAPLLAGLEIEKACYEVRYEAANRPDWVWLPLQALTRIA
;
A
#
# COMPACT_ATOMS: atom_id res chain seq x y z
N MET A 1 16.53 22.26 10.64
CA MET A 1 16.78 20.95 10.01
C MET A 1 18.16 21.03 9.40
N ASN A 2 19.05 20.13 9.79
CA ASN A 2 20.37 19.98 9.16
C ASN A 2 20.29 18.80 8.19
N VAL A 3 20.94 18.90 7.02
CA VAL A 3 21.00 17.80 6.05
C VAL A 3 22.44 17.60 5.66
N GLU A 4 22.92 16.37 5.77
CA GLU A 4 24.29 16.00 5.42
C GLU A 4 24.33 14.73 4.57
N LEU A 5 25.39 14.59 3.77
CA LEU A 5 25.67 13.37 3.03
C LEU A 5 26.28 12.35 3.99
N ALA A 6 25.53 11.31 4.32
CA ALA A 6 25.98 10.23 5.20
C ALA A 6 26.72 9.13 4.44
N ASP A 7 26.30 8.84 3.19
CA ASP A 7 26.95 7.83 2.36
C ASP A 7 26.71 8.05 0.87
N ALA A 8 27.54 7.47 0.02
CA ALA A 8 27.40 7.53 -1.44
C ALA A 8 28.00 6.30 -2.12
N ALA A 9 27.27 5.69 -3.06
CA ALA A 9 27.76 4.62 -3.91
C ALA A 9 27.56 4.98 -5.39
N ALA A 10 28.56 4.75 -6.23
CA ALA A 10 28.44 4.95 -7.67
C ALA A 10 27.61 3.82 -8.31
N LEU A 11 26.78 4.17 -9.30
CA LEU A 11 26.08 3.21 -10.15
C LEU A 11 26.98 2.78 -11.32
N PRO A 12 26.90 1.50 -11.76
CA PRO A 12 27.64 0.99 -12.91
C PRO A 12 26.99 1.47 -14.22
N MET A 13 27.17 2.75 -14.52
CA MET A 13 26.59 3.37 -15.71
C MET A 13 27.18 2.79 -17.00
N PRO A 14 26.38 2.70 -18.08
CA PRO A 14 26.94 2.48 -19.42
C PRO A 14 27.89 3.64 -19.79
N PRO A 15 28.80 3.45 -20.76
CA PRO A 15 29.72 4.50 -21.20
C PRO A 15 28.99 5.80 -21.53
N SER A 16 29.29 6.85 -20.77
CA SER A 16 28.63 8.15 -20.81
C SER A 16 29.54 9.24 -20.21
N ASP A 17 29.28 10.51 -20.51
CA ASP A 17 29.86 11.66 -19.82
C ASP A 17 29.21 11.90 -18.44
N LEU A 18 28.09 11.21 -18.17
CA LEU A 18 27.38 11.24 -16.91
C LEU A 18 27.85 10.12 -15.98
N THR A 19 27.98 10.45 -14.70
CA THR A 19 28.12 9.50 -13.60
C THR A 19 26.88 9.60 -12.72
N ALA A 20 26.40 8.46 -12.23
CA ALA A 20 25.25 8.40 -11.32
C ALA A 20 25.64 7.76 -9.98
N TRP A 21 24.94 8.16 -8.93
CA TRP A 21 25.15 7.73 -7.56
C TRP A 21 23.84 7.46 -6.84
N LEU A 22 23.90 6.57 -5.85
CA LEU A 22 22.94 6.45 -4.77
C LEU A 22 23.50 7.21 -3.57
N LEU A 23 22.84 8.31 -3.19
CA LEU A 23 23.23 9.13 -2.04
C LEU A 23 22.33 8.82 -0.84
N VAL A 24 22.93 8.61 0.32
CA VAL A 24 22.22 8.55 1.60
C VAL A 24 22.39 9.90 2.29
N LEU A 25 21.30 10.64 2.42
CA LEU A 25 21.25 11.91 3.12
C LEU A 25 20.64 11.74 4.51
N GLU A 26 21.31 12.22 5.54
CA GLU A 26 20.78 12.24 6.89
C GLU A 26 20.17 13.61 7.20
N ALA A 27 18.88 13.63 7.53
CA ALA A 27 18.16 14.82 7.95
C ALA A 27 17.91 14.80 9.46
N SER A 28 18.54 15.73 10.18
CA SER A 28 18.39 15.88 11.64
C SER A 28 17.49 17.06 12.00
N PHE A 29 16.65 16.85 13.02
CA PHE A 29 15.64 17.80 13.49
C PHE A 29 15.99 18.32 14.89
N ALA A 30 15.48 19.50 15.26
CA ALA A 30 15.72 20.07 16.58
C ALA A 30 15.11 19.22 17.71
N MET A 31 14.01 18.53 17.42
CA MET A 31 13.42 17.50 18.27
C MET A 31 13.03 16.30 17.39
N GLY A 32 13.27 15.10 17.89
CA GLY A 32 12.97 13.84 17.18
C GLY A 32 14.20 13.15 16.59
N PRO A 33 14.04 11.93 16.07
CA PRO A 33 15.14 11.16 15.48
C PRO A 33 15.56 11.74 14.12
N SER A 34 16.82 11.49 13.74
CA SER A 34 17.27 11.67 12.36
C SER A 34 16.48 10.77 11.40
N ILE A 35 16.34 11.21 10.16
CA ILE A 35 15.73 10.44 9.07
C ILE A 35 16.74 10.30 7.94
N SER A 36 17.02 9.06 7.54
CA SER A 36 17.82 8.74 6.36
C SER A 36 16.97 8.76 5.10
N TYR A 37 17.42 9.50 4.10
CA TYR A 37 16.81 9.58 2.77
C TYR A 37 17.74 9.03 1.70
N LEU A 38 17.20 8.22 0.79
CA LEU A 38 17.87 7.79 -0.42
C LEU A 38 17.55 8.75 -1.57
N VAL A 39 18.59 9.32 -2.17
CA VAL A 39 18.48 10.24 -3.30
C VAL A 39 19.37 9.74 -4.44
N PRO A 40 18.79 9.23 -5.54
CA PRO A 40 19.56 8.98 -6.75
C PRO A 40 19.99 10.32 -7.36
N ALA A 41 21.26 10.42 -7.73
CA ALA A 41 21.85 11.63 -8.28
C ALA A 41 22.66 11.33 -9.54
N ILE A 42 22.72 12.28 -10.46
CA ILE A 42 23.50 12.19 -11.70
C ILE A 42 24.19 13.54 -11.97
N GLY A 43 25.36 13.49 -12.60
CA GLY A 43 26.12 14.69 -12.98
C GLY A 43 27.35 14.38 -13.84
N ASN A 44 27.94 15.42 -14.41
CA ASN A 44 29.15 15.37 -15.25
C ASN A 44 30.36 16.06 -14.59
N GLY A 45 30.23 16.48 -13.32
CA GLY A 45 31.26 17.21 -12.58
C GLY A 45 31.35 18.71 -12.87
N ALA A 46 30.60 19.23 -13.85
CA ALA A 46 30.56 20.66 -14.17
C ALA A 46 29.34 21.39 -13.55
N GLU A 47 28.23 20.68 -13.39
CA GLU A 47 26.97 21.21 -12.84
C GLU A 47 26.63 20.59 -11.47
N PRO A 48 25.78 21.25 -10.65
CA PRO A 48 25.24 20.64 -9.44
C PRO A 48 24.54 19.31 -9.73
N LEU A 49 24.69 18.35 -8.80
CA LEU A 49 23.99 17.08 -8.89
C LEU A 49 22.48 17.28 -8.94
N ARG A 50 21.82 16.46 -9.75
CA ARG A 50 20.36 16.43 -9.89
C ARG A 50 19.86 15.01 -9.94
N GLU A 51 18.55 14.82 -9.84
CA GLU A 51 17.99 13.49 -10.04
C GLU A 51 18.07 13.05 -11.51
N PRO A 52 18.18 11.72 -11.76
CA PRO A 52 18.15 11.19 -13.12
C PRO A 52 16.80 11.43 -13.81
N ARG A 53 16.88 11.78 -15.09
CA ARG A 53 15.76 11.89 -16.02
C ARG A 53 15.64 10.63 -16.86
N ASP A 54 14.51 10.52 -17.56
CA ASP A 54 14.29 9.47 -18.54
C ASP A 54 15.41 9.50 -19.61
N ALA A 55 15.81 8.31 -20.06
CA ALA A 55 16.82 8.05 -21.10
C ALA A 55 18.28 8.38 -20.72
N GLU A 56 18.57 8.77 -19.48
CA GLU A 56 19.94 8.99 -19.00
C GLU A 56 20.63 7.69 -18.56
N GLY A 57 19.89 6.59 -18.47
CA GLY A 57 20.44 5.24 -18.25
C GLY A 57 20.67 4.86 -16.79
N ALA A 58 20.46 5.78 -15.85
CA ALA A 58 20.68 5.52 -14.43
C ALA A 58 19.68 4.51 -13.85
N TRP A 59 18.44 4.53 -14.33
CA TRP A 59 17.40 3.62 -13.85
C TRP A 59 17.63 2.20 -14.40
N ARG A 60 18.02 2.10 -15.67
CA ARG A 60 18.49 0.84 -16.26
C ARG A 60 19.73 0.31 -15.55
N ALA A 61 20.74 1.15 -15.28
CA ALA A 61 21.95 0.74 -14.59
C ALA A 61 21.66 0.17 -13.19
N LEU A 62 20.76 0.81 -12.44
CA LEU A 62 20.31 0.30 -11.15
C LEU A 62 19.56 -1.04 -11.29
N ALA A 63 18.63 -1.16 -12.23
CA ALA A 63 17.90 -2.41 -12.45
C ALA A 63 18.81 -3.55 -12.93
N SER A 64 19.80 -3.27 -13.78
CA SER A 64 20.84 -4.22 -14.19
C SER A 64 21.70 -4.67 -13.01
N ALA A 65 22.11 -3.74 -12.14
CA ALA A 65 22.83 -4.10 -10.92
C ALA A 65 22.02 -5.02 -10.00
N ILE A 66 20.70 -4.76 -9.88
CA ILE A 66 19.75 -5.63 -9.16
C ILE A 66 19.72 -7.03 -9.77
N ALA A 67 19.52 -7.12 -11.09
CA ALA A 67 19.41 -8.38 -11.82
C ALA A 67 20.69 -9.25 -11.72
N ASP A 68 21.86 -8.61 -11.73
CA ASP A 68 23.16 -9.30 -11.66
C ASP A 68 23.64 -9.57 -10.22
N GLY A 69 22.89 -9.14 -9.20
CA GLY A 69 23.28 -9.33 -7.79
C GLY A 69 24.56 -8.61 -7.38
N GLN A 70 24.78 -7.40 -7.92
CA GLN A 70 25.98 -6.62 -7.65
C GLN A 70 26.03 -6.06 -6.21
N VAL A 71 27.25 -5.76 -5.75
CA VAL A 71 27.48 -5.04 -4.50
C VAL A 71 28.04 -3.66 -4.85
N LEU A 72 27.27 -2.62 -4.54
CA LEU A 72 27.70 -1.25 -4.74
C LEU A 72 28.33 -0.76 -3.44
N ASN A 73 29.65 -0.69 -3.41
CA ASN A 73 30.38 -0.22 -2.24
C ASN A 73 30.15 1.29 -2.08
N ALA A 74 29.80 1.67 -0.86
CA ALA A 74 29.65 3.06 -0.47
C ALA A 74 30.85 3.48 0.40
N SER A 75 30.90 4.73 0.83
CA SER A 75 31.98 5.24 1.68
C SER A 75 31.96 4.62 3.08
N VAL A 76 30.76 4.33 3.60
CA VAL A 76 30.56 3.79 4.96
C VAL A 76 29.96 2.38 4.91
N GLY A 77 28.88 2.22 4.15
CA GLY A 77 28.12 0.99 4.02
C GLY A 77 28.26 0.32 2.66
N SER A 78 27.22 -0.42 2.28
CA SER A 78 27.09 -0.98 0.93
C SER A 78 25.63 -1.12 0.53
N PHE A 79 25.35 -1.03 -0.77
CA PHE A 79 24.06 -1.46 -1.32
C PHE A 79 24.22 -2.87 -1.90
N ARG A 80 23.40 -3.80 -1.40
CA ARG A 80 23.36 -5.20 -1.83
C ARG A 80 22.19 -5.39 -2.77
N CYS A 81 22.48 -5.78 -3.99
CA CYS A 81 21.49 -6.21 -4.97
C CYS A 81 21.16 -7.69 -4.74
N GLU A 82 19.88 -7.99 -4.64
CA GLU A 82 19.36 -9.32 -4.30
C GLU A 82 18.38 -9.74 -5.41
N PRO A 83 18.81 -10.46 -6.46
CA PRO A 83 17.91 -10.97 -7.48
C PRO A 83 17.00 -12.05 -6.89
N ALA A 84 15.74 -12.06 -7.32
CA ALA A 84 14.72 -13.00 -6.89
C ALA A 84 14.48 -14.09 -7.94
N PRO A 85 13.84 -15.23 -7.59
CA PRO A 85 13.64 -16.35 -8.51
C PRO A 85 12.98 -15.98 -9.85
N ALA A 86 11.98 -15.09 -9.87
CA ALA A 86 11.36 -14.66 -11.12
C ALA A 86 12.29 -13.91 -12.09
N ALA A 87 13.46 -13.43 -11.66
CA ALA A 87 14.45 -12.84 -12.57
C ALA A 87 14.87 -13.80 -13.68
N GLY A 88 15.01 -15.10 -13.39
CA GLY A 88 15.42 -16.08 -14.41
C GLY A 88 14.42 -16.23 -15.56
N GLU A 89 13.13 -16.02 -15.30
CA GLU A 89 12.08 -16.06 -16.33
C GLU A 89 11.86 -14.70 -16.99
N LEU A 90 11.89 -13.62 -16.20
CA LEU A 90 11.60 -12.26 -16.68
C LEU A 90 12.80 -11.60 -17.37
N LEU A 91 14.02 -12.04 -17.04
CA LEU A 91 15.30 -11.51 -17.55
C LEU A 91 16.20 -12.68 -17.98
N PRO A 92 15.87 -13.39 -19.08
CA PRO A 92 16.61 -14.59 -19.49
C PRO A 92 18.09 -14.33 -19.77
N ASP A 93 18.45 -13.11 -20.17
CA ASP A 93 19.83 -12.68 -20.44
C ASP A 93 20.39 -11.74 -19.35
N GLY A 94 19.82 -11.77 -18.14
CA GLY A 94 20.23 -10.93 -17.00
C GLY A 94 20.16 -9.44 -17.33
N ALA A 95 21.17 -8.67 -16.91
CA ALA A 95 21.29 -7.24 -17.22
C ALA A 95 21.17 -6.89 -18.72
N SER A 96 21.53 -7.79 -19.65
CA SER A 96 21.40 -7.53 -21.09
C SER A 96 19.93 -7.39 -21.51
N SER A 97 19.01 -8.02 -20.79
CA SER A 97 17.55 -7.88 -20.99
C SER A 97 17.06 -6.46 -20.69
N ILE A 98 17.83 -5.67 -19.94
CA ILE A 98 17.47 -4.34 -19.44
C ILE A 98 18.14 -3.22 -20.22
N ALA A 99 19.31 -3.48 -20.81
CA ALA A 99 20.25 -2.47 -21.33
C ALA A 99 19.64 -1.41 -22.25
N ASP A 100 18.65 -1.80 -23.06
CA ASP A 100 18.01 -0.93 -24.06
C ASP A 100 16.54 -0.58 -23.74
N LEU A 101 16.05 -0.92 -22.54
CA LEU A 101 14.67 -0.62 -22.15
C LEU A 101 14.42 0.89 -22.02
N VAL A 102 13.29 1.35 -22.53
CA VAL A 102 12.88 2.75 -22.37
C VAL A 102 12.60 3.03 -20.90
N GLU A 103 13.25 4.07 -20.35
CA GLU A 103 12.98 4.55 -18.99
C GLU A 103 11.82 5.53 -19.03
N HIS A 104 10.86 5.35 -18.12
CA HIS A 104 9.81 6.32 -17.91
C HIS A 104 9.49 6.49 -16.44
N ARG A 105 9.87 7.64 -15.88
CA ARG A 105 9.58 8.00 -14.50
C ARG A 105 8.12 8.44 -14.34
N LEU A 106 7.44 7.84 -13.37
CA LEU A 106 6.06 8.18 -13.04
C LEU A 106 6.04 9.41 -12.13
N GLY A 107 5.30 10.45 -12.51
CA GLY A 107 5.21 11.73 -11.79
C GLY A 107 4.22 11.77 -10.63
N VAL A 108 3.72 10.61 -10.14
CA VAL A 108 2.49 10.54 -9.32
C VAL A 108 2.76 10.34 -7.82
N GLU A 109 3.94 9.89 -7.39
CA GLU A 109 4.18 9.49 -5.99
C GLU A 109 5.12 10.46 -5.25
N GLN A 110 4.68 10.94 -4.09
CA GLN A 110 5.46 11.86 -3.24
C GLN A 110 6.37 11.14 -2.23
N SER A 111 6.09 9.86 -1.92
CA SER A 111 6.83 9.06 -0.93
C SER A 111 7.98 8.25 -1.52
N ASN A 112 7.88 7.86 -2.80
CA ASN A 112 8.81 6.96 -3.48
C ASN A 112 9.11 7.47 -4.89
N THR A 113 10.12 6.91 -5.56
CA THR A 113 10.34 7.14 -7.00
C THR A 113 10.03 5.88 -7.76
N SER A 114 9.07 5.97 -8.68
CA SER A 114 8.60 4.83 -9.47
C SER A 114 8.95 5.05 -10.94
N VAL A 115 9.54 4.04 -11.58
CA VAL A 115 10.04 4.09 -12.95
C VAL A 115 9.64 2.80 -13.66
N THR A 116 9.03 2.91 -14.83
CA THR A 116 8.83 1.76 -15.71
C THR A 116 10.03 1.60 -16.64
N LEU A 117 10.47 0.37 -16.84
CA LEU A 117 11.54 0.01 -17.77
C LEU A 117 10.95 -0.88 -18.86
N GLY A 118 10.76 -0.30 -20.05
CA GLY A 118 9.99 -0.91 -21.13
C GLY A 118 8.59 -1.30 -20.68
N GLU A 119 8.06 -2.38 -21.26
CA GLU A 119 6.71 -2.84 -20.95
C GLU A 119 6.66 -3.88 -19.82
N GLY A 120 7.79 -4.47 -19.43
CA GLY A 120 7.84 -5.65 -18.54
C GLY A 120 8.27 -5.40 -17.10
N LEU A 121 8.89 -4.25 -16.79
CA LEU A 121 9.50 -4.01 -15.48
C LEU A 121 9.05 -2.70 -14.84
N PHE A 122 8.95 -2.73 -13.51
CA PHE A 122 8.65 -1.60 -12.66
C PHE A 122 9.67 -1.55 -11.52
N LEU A 123 10.37 -0.43 -11.42
CA LEU A 123 11.36 -0.13 -10.39
C LEU A 123 10.79 0.91 -9.44
N LYS A 124 10.74 0.58 -8.15
CA LYS A 124 10.34 1.50 -7.06
C LYS A 124 11.51 1.69 -6.12
N LEU A 125 11.94 2.94 -5.96
CA LEU A 125 12.99 3.35 -5.05
C LEU A 125 12.36 4.02 -3.82
N TYR A 126 12.67 3.50 -2.64
CA TYR A 126 12.16 4.01 -1.38
C TYR A 126 12.93 5.26 -0.98
N ARG A 127 12.24 6.40 -0.83
CA ARG A 127 12.93 7.66 -0.46
C ARG A 127 13.41 7.65 0.97
N ARG A 128 12.64 7.06 1.88
CA ARG A 128 13.00 7.00 3.30
C ARG A 128 13.57 5.63 3.61
N LEU A 129 14.82 5.58 4.04
CA LEU A 129 15.46 4.34 4.49
C LEU A 129 15.06 4.09 5.95
N GLN A 130 14.17 3.13 6.16
CA GLN A 130 13.76 2.69 7.48
C GLN A 130 14.44 1.35 7.81
N ALA A 131 15.14 1.30 8.95
CA ALA A 131 15.81 0.09 9.39
C ALA A 131 14.82 -1.06 9.65
N GLY A 132 15.16 -2.25 9.16
CA GLY A 132 14.39 -3.48 9.30
C GLY A 132 13.81 -3.99 7.98
N GLU A 133 13.05 -5.09 8.07
CA GLU A 133 12.47 -5.76 6.91
C GLU A 133 11.29 -4.95 6.33
N ASN A 134 11.34 -4.67 5.03
CA ASN A 134 10.29 -3.93 4.34
C ASN A 134 9.09 -4.86 4.03
N PRO A 135 7.84 -4.49 4.39
CA PRO A 135 6.68 -5.34 4.19
C PRO A 135 6.40 -5.67 2.71
N GLU A 136 6.67 -4.75 1.78
CA GLU A 136 6.46 -4.98 0.35
C GLU A 136 7.39 -6.07 -0.20
N LEU A 137 8.66 -6.04 0.19
CA LEU A 137 9.63 -7.09 -0.15
C LEU A 137 9.27 -8.43 0.50
N GLU A 138 8.98 -8.41 1.80
CA GLU A 138 8.65 -9.61 2.58
C GLU A 138 7.39 -10.31 2.05
N VAL A 139 6.31 -9.54 1.86
CA VAL A 139 5.03 -10.06 1.36
C VAL A 139 5.13 -10.48 -0.10
N GLY A 140 5.78 -9.67 -0.95
CA GLY A 140 5.97 -10.00 -2.37
C GLY A 140 6.71 -11.33 -2.55
N ALA A 141 7.86 -11.49 -1.88
CA ALA A 141 8.63 -12.73 -1.94
C ALA A 141 7.85 -13.94 -1.42
N PHE A 142 7.08 -13.78 -0.34
CA PHE A 142 6.24 -14.86 0.18
C PHE A 142 5.14 -15.27 -0.78
N LEU A 143 4.38 -14.29 -1.31
CA LEU A 143 3.30 -14.52 -2.27
C LEU A 143 3.79 -15.21 -3.55
N GLU A 144 4.95 -14.80 -4.06
CA GLU A 144 5.61 -15.46 -5.19
C GLU A 144 5.96 -16.92 -4.84
N SER A 145 6.56 -17.15 -3.66
CA SER A 145 6.97 -18.50 -3.23
C SER A 145 5.82 -19.49 -3.08
N VAL A 146 4.58 -19.01 -2.91
CA VAL A 146 3.36 -19.83 -2.83
C VAL A 146 2.55 -19.81 -4.14
N GLY A 147 3.06 -19.17 -5.19
CA GLY A 147 2.43 -19.11 -6.51
C GLY A 147 1.17 -18.24 -6.56
N CYS A 148 1.04 -17.26 -5.68
CA CYS A 148 -0.08 -16.31 -5.69
C CYS A 148 0.03 -15.36 -6.89
N ARG A 149 -0.97 -15.36 -7.77
CA ARG A 149 -0.91 -14.63 -9.05
C ARG A 149 -1.51 -13.23 -9.00
N VAL A 150 -2.17 -12.87 -7.90
CA VAL A 150 -2.79 -11.56 -7.74
C VAL A 150 -1.81 -10.48 -7.33
N ALA A 151 -0.54 -10.79 -7.02
CA ALA A 151 0.51 -9.80 -6.78
C ALA A 151 1.54 -9.82 -7.93
N PRO A 152 2.20 -8.68 -8.25
CA PRO A 152 3.34 -8.66 -9.15
C PRO A 152 4.46 -9.56 -8.62
N ARG A 153 5.18 -10.24 -9.52
CA ARG A 153 6.37 -11.01 -9.15
C ARG A 153 7.55 -10.09 -8.85
N ILE A 154 8.35 -10.46 -7.86
CA ILE A 154 9.56 -9.73 -7.50
C ILE A 154 10.69 -10.22 -8.39
N VAL A 155 11.31 -9.30 -9.12
CA VAL A 155 12.50 -9.59 -9.94
C VAL A 155 13.76 -9.45 -9.10
N GLY A 156 13.78 -8.52 -8.16
CA GLY A 156 14.85 -8.39 -7.18
C GLY A 156 14.69 -7.16 -6.32
N SER A 157 15.63 -6.96 -5.40
CA SER A 157 15.64 -5.81 -4.50
C SER A 157 17.03 -5.22 -4.33
N LEU A 158 17.04 -3.97 -3.85
CA LEU A 158 18.24 -3.30 -3.37
C LEU A 158 18.10 -3.09 -1.86
N ARG A 159 19.09 -3.51 -1.09
CA ARG A 159 19.16 -3.34 0.36
C ARG A 159 20.38 -2.51 0.74
N TYR A 160 20.17 -1.43 1.47
CA TYR A 160 21.28 -0.66 2.06
C TYR A 160 21.70 -1.32 3.38
N LEU A 161 23.00 -1.58 3.54
CA LEU A 161 23.63 -2.02 4.78
C LEU A 161 24.49 -0.88 5.31
N GLY A 162 23.95 -0.13 6.27
CA GLY A 162 24.59 1.02 6.88
C GLY A 162 24.90 0.82 8.37
N PRO A 163 25.38 1.87 9.07
CA PRO A 163 25.72 1.82 10.49
C PRO A 163 24.55 1.41 11.40
N ASP A 164 23.33 1.85 11.06
CA ASP A 164 22.12 1.61 11.84
C ASP A 164 21.41 0.28 11.48
N GLY A 165 22.06 -0.57 10.67
CA GLY A 165 21.52 -1.84 10.20
C GLY A 165 21.14 -1.83 8.73
N HIS A 166 20.15 -2.64 8.37
CA HIS A 166 19.72 -2.79 6.98
C HIS A 166 18.39 -2.07 6.73
N ALA A 167 18.23 -1.53 5.52
CA ALA A 167 16.97 -0.95 5.04
C ALA A 167 16.74 -1.33 3.58
N ALA A 168 15.49 -1.56 3.19
CA ALA A 168 15.15 -1.66 1.78
C ALA A 168 15.36 -0.30 1.08
N ALA A 169 16.06 -0.32 -0.05
CA ALA A 169 16.38 0.86 -0.85
C ALA A 169 15.59 0.89 -2.16
N ALA A 170 15.36 -0.27 -2.79
CA ALA A 170 14.51 -0.38 -3.96
C ALA A 170 13.93 -1.80 -4.13
N VAL A 171 12.89 -1.89 -4.94
CA VAL A 171 12.32 -3.14 -5.46
C VAL A 171 12.19 -3.05 -6.98
N LEU A 172 12.61 -4.11 -7.66
CA LEU A 172 12.36 -4.34 -9.08
C LEU A 172 11.32 -5.46 -9.18
N GLN A 173 10.22 -5.20 -9.88
CA GLN A 173 9.11 -6.13 -10.01
C GLN A 173 8.59 -6.17 -11.45
N GLU A 174 7.80 -7.20 -11.73
CA GLU A 174 7.02 -7.30 -12.95
C GLU A 174 6.09 -6.07 -13.09
N ARG A 175 6.11 -5.43 -14.27
CA ARG A 175 5.15 -4.38 -14.58
C ARG A 175 3.81 -5.02 -14.91
N VAL A 176 2.79 -4.65 -14.14
CA VAL A 176 1.41 -5.03 -14.44
C VAL A 176 0.90 -4.20 -15.64
N PRO A 177 0.46 -4.82 -16.74
CA PRO A 177 -0.09 -4.12 -17.91
C PRO A 177 -1.52 -3.63 -17.63
N ALA A 178 -1.65 -2.68 -16.70
CA ALA A 178 -2.93 -2.20 -16.23
C ALA A 178 -3.48 -1.08 -17.10
N ARG A 179 -4.79 -1.14 -17.40
CA ARG A 179 -5.49 -0.04 -18.11
C ARG A 179 -5.84 1.13 -17.19
N SER A 180 -6.03 0.86 -15.91
CA SER A 180 -6.31 1.84 -14.85
C SER A 180 -6.13 1.20 -13.47
N ASP A 181 -6.22 2.00 -12.41
CA ASP A 181 -6.58 1.49 -11.08
C ASP A 181 -8.09 1.19 -10.98
N ALA A 182 -8.49 0.39 -9.98
CA ALA A 182 -9.87 -0.03 -9.79
C ALA A 182 -10.76 1.12 -9.29
N TRP A 183 -10.18 2.15 -8.67
CA TRP A 183 -10.89 3.37 -8.28
C TRP A 183 -11.41 4.13 -9.51
N ARG A 184 -10.55 4.37 -10.51
CA ARG A 184 -10.91 4.99 -11.79
C ARG A 184 -11.93 4.14 -12.55
N GLN A 185 -11.72 2.83 -12.61
CA GLN A 185 -12.68 1.93 -13.27
C GLN A 185 -14.05 2.00 -12.61
N LEU A 186 -14.12 1.89 -11.29
CA LEU A 186 -15.38 1.89 -10.56
C LEU A 186 -16.11 3.24 -10.70
N ARG A 187 -15.38 4.36 -10.66
CA ARG A 187 -15.95 5.70 -10.90
C ARG A 187 -16.52 5.84 -12.31
N ALA A 188 -15.84 5.32 -13.33
CA ALA A 188 -16.36 5.33 -14.71
C ALA A 188 -17.64 4.50 -14.83
N LEU A 189 -17.68 3.30 -14.23
CA LEU A 189 -18.88 2.46 -14.20
C LEU A 189 -20.04 3.16 -13.49
N LEU A 190 -19.78 3.77 -12.33
CA LEU A 190 -20.79 4.54 -11.59
C LEU A 190 -21.28 5.79 -12.34
N ALA A 191 -20.47 6.32 -13.26
CA ALA A 191 -20.84 7.41 -14.15
C ALA A 191 -21.71 6.98 -15.35
N GLY A 192 -21.91 5.68 -15.55
CA GLY A 192 -22.75 5.13 -16.62
C GLY A 192 -21.97 4.35 -17.69
N ASP A 193 -20.64 4.36 -17.68
CA ASP A 193 -19.83 3.63 -18.65
C ASP A 193 -19.95 2.12 -18.46
N GLY A 194 -19.69 1.34 -19.51
CA GLY A 194 -19.35 -0.08 -19.40
C GLY A 194 -20.34 -0.96 -18.61
N GLY A 195 -21.64 -0.68 -18.68
CA GLY A 195 -22.68 -1.39 -17.93
C GLY A 195 -23.21 -0.66 -16.68
N GLY A 196 -22.73 0.56 -16.44
CA GLY A 196 -23.28 1.45 -15.41
C GLY A 196 -23.08 0.95 -13.98
N PRO A 197 -23.89 1.43 -13.03
CA PRO A 197 -23.84 0.99 -11.63
C PRO A 197 -23.95 -0.53 -11.45
N GLN A 198 -24.67 -1.24 -12.32
CA GLN A 198 -24.74 -2.71 -12.26
C GLN A 198 -23.42 -3.38 -12.66
N GLY A 199 -22.71 -2.83 -13.65
CA GLY A 199 -21.34 -3.21 -13.97
C GLY A 199 -20.40 -2.99 -12.78
N ALA A 200 -20.60 -1.90 -12.02
CA ALA A 200 -19.84 -1.61 -10.81
C ALA A 200 -20.08 -2.65 -9.69
N ILE A 201 -21.29 -3.20 -9.54
CA ILE A 201 -21.56 -4.34 -8.65
C ILE A 201 -20.78 -5.58 -9.10
N GLY A 202 -20.72 -5.84 -10.41
CA GLY A 202 -19.90 -6.90 -11.00
C GLY A 202 -18.41 -6.73 -10.69
N ALA A 203 -17.90 -5.51 -10.74
CA ALA A 203 -16.53 -5.19 -10.35
C ALA A 203 -16.29 -5.44 -8.86
N ALA A 204 -17.17 -4.99 -7.97
CA ALA A 204 -17.08 -5.24 -6.52
C ALA A 204 -17.04 -6.75 -6.19
N ARG A 205 -17.84 -7.56 -6.89
CA ARG A 205 -17.80 -9.04 -6.76
C ARG A 205 -16.43 -9.61 -7.13
N LYS A 206 -15.86 -9.17 -8.26
CA LYS A 206 -14.54 -9.65 -8.70
C LYS A 206 -13.43 -9.21 -7.73
N VAL A 207 -13.51 -7.99 -7.21
CA VAL A 207 -12.61 -7.51 -6.17
C VAL A 207 -12.69 -8.39 -4.93
N GLY A 208 -13.89 -8.80 -4.48
CA GLY A 208 -14.05 -9.73 -3.36
C GLY A 208 -13.37 -11.09 -3.59
N ALA A 209 -13.47 -11.63 -4.81
CA ALA A 209 -12.77 -12.86 -5.18
C ALA A 209 -11.23 -12.70 -5.16
N VAL A 210 -10.71 -11.58 -5.68
CA VAL A 210 -9.27 -11.27 -5.64
C VAL A 210 -8.78 -11.07 -4.20
N THR A 211 -9.55 -10.42 -3.33
CA THR A 211 -9.21 -10.28 -1.91
C THR A 211 -9.13 -11.65 -1.21
N ALA A 212 -10.04 -12.57 -1.51
CA ALA A 212 -9.98 -13.92 -0.97
C ALA A 212 -8.77 -14.72 -1.49
N GLU A 213 -8.43 -14.57 -2.77
CA GLU A 213 -7.21 -15.18 -3.32
C GLU A 213 -5.95 -14.65 -2.65
N LEU A 214 -5.84 -13.33 -2.45
CA LEU A 214 -4.74 -12.72 -1.73
C LEU A 214 -4.62 -13.30 -0.31
N HIS A 215 -5.71 -13.29 0.46
CA HIS A 215 -5.69 -13.80 1.83
C HIS A 215 -5.39 -15.31 1.88
N ARG A 216 -5.86 -16.12 0.92
CA ARG A 216 -5.42 -17.52 0.84
C ARG A 216 -3.91 -17.64 0.59
N GLY A 217 -3.36 -16.80 -0.28
CA GLY A 217 -1.91 -16.74 -0.52
C GLY A 217 -1.15 -16.42 0.78
N LEU A 218 -1.54 -15.36 1.49
CA LEU A 218 -0.93 -14.95 2.76
C LEU A 218 -1.09 -15.99 3.88
N ALA A 219 -2.11 -16.84 3.82
CA ALA A 219 -2.37 -17.90 4.79
C ALA A 219 -1.84 -19.29 4.36
N ALA A 220 -1.15 -19.39 3.21
CA ALA A 220 -0.84 -20.69 2.58
C ALA A 220 0.16 -21.56 3.37
N ARG A 221 0.99 -20.96 4.23
CA ARG A 221 1.98 -21.66 5.08
C ARG A 221 1.84 -21.22 6.54
N PRO A 222 0.77 -21.61 7.24
CA PRO A 222 0.45 -21.09 8.58
C PRO A 222 1.50 -21.40 9.67
N GLN A 223 2.40 -22.35 9.41
CA GLN A 223 3.55 -22.69 10.25
C GLN A 223 4.73 -21.71 10.12
N ASP A 224 4.73 -20.86 9.10
CA ASP A 224 5.71 -19.78 8.94
C ASP A 224 5.42 -18.69 9.98
N LEU A 225 6.39 -18.41 10.85
CA LEU A 225 6.22 -17.42 11.92
C LEU A 225 6.08 -15.98 11.39
N ALA A 226 6.56 -15.70 10.17
CA ALA A 226 6.38 -14.39 9.51
C ALA A 226 4.99 -14.26 8.84
N PHE A 227 4.36 -15.39 8.51
CA PHE A 227 3.04 -15.47 7.87
C PHE A 227 2.08 -16.43 8.62
N PRO A 228 1.84 -16.19 9.92
CA PRO A 228 1.03 -17.11 10.71
C PRO A 228 -0.45 -17.00 10.31
N LEU A 229 -1.20 -18.08 10.46
CA LEU A 229 -2.65 -18.05 10.61
C LEU A 229 -3.00 -18.65 11.97
N ARG A 230 -3.44 -17.81 12.91
CA ARG A 230 -3.69 -18.23 14.30
C ARG A 230 -4.82 -17.46 14.95
N GLN A 231 -5.28 -17.95 16.09
CA GLN A 231 -6.17 -17.18 16.95
C GLN A 231 -5.45 -15.98 17.56
N ALA A 232 -6.19 -14.87 17.65
CA ALA A 232 -5.79 -13.68 18.35
C ALA A 232 -5.68 -13.95 19.85
N THR A 233 -4.67 -13.36 20.47
CA THR A 233 -4.56 -13.32 21.93
C THR A 233 -5.55 -12.31 22.51
N PRO A 234 -5.96 -12.46 23.78
CA PRO A 234 -6.75 -11.43 24.46
C PRO A 234 -6.06 -10.07 24.53
N THR A 235 -4.72 -10.04 24.52
CA THR A 235 -3.94 -8.80 24.54
C THR A 235 -4.05 -8.06 23.20
N GLU A 236 -3.96 -8.76 22.08
CA GLU A 236 -4.16 -8.17 20.74
C GLU A 236 -5.57 -7.60 20.60
N ALA A 237 -6.61 -8.37 20.98
CA ALA A 237 -8.00 -7.90 20.92
C ALA A 237 -8.23 -6.63 21.76
N ARG A 238 -7.65 -6.55 22.97
CA ARG A 238 -7.69 -5.34 23.79
C ARG A 238 -6.96 -4.18 23.14
N ALA A 239 -5.78 -4.41 22.56
CA ALA A 239 -5.00 -3.38 21.89
C ALA A 239 -5.74 -2.79 20.68
N TRP A 240 -6.44 -3.61 19.89
CA TRP A 240 -7.27 -3.10 18.78
C TRP A 240 -8.44 -2.25 19.28
N ARG A 241 -9.15 -2.70 20.32
CA ARG A 241 -10.22 -1.92 20.95
C ARG A 241 -9.70 -0.57 21.43
N ASP A 242 -8.60 -0.57 22.18
CA ASP A 242 -8.03 0.65 22.75
C ASP A 242 -7.50 1.58 21.65
N GLY A 243 -6.92 1.02 20.59
CA GLY A 243 -6.55 1.73 19.37
C GLY A 243 -7.74 2.38 18.68
N ALA A 244 -8.86 1.67 18.49
CA ALA A 244 -10.06 2.22 17.89
C ALA A 244 -10.72 3.32 18.73
N LEU A 245 -10.74 3.16 20.06
CA LEU A 245 -11.22 4.19 20.98
C LEU A 245 -10.33 5.45 20.96
N ASN A 246 -9.01 5.27 20.92
CA ASN A 246 -8.08 6.38 20.73
C ASN A 246 -8.29 7.04 19.36
N GLN A 247 -8.50 6.26 18.29
CA GLN A 247 -8.75 6.79 16.96
C GLN A 247 -10.01 7.66 16.90
N LEU A 248 -11.10 7.27 17.58
CA LEU A 248 -12.29 8.11 17.79
C LEU A 248 -11.94 9.42 18.52
N GLN A 249 -11.15 9.34 19.58
CA GLN A 249 -10.73 10.53 20.32
C GLN A 249 -9.90 11.48 19.44
N GLN A 250 -8.96 10.95 18.66
CA GLN A 250 -8.16 11.74 17.71
C GLN A 250 -9.03 12.38 16.62
N ALA A 251 -10.02 11.66 16.10
CA ALA A 251 -10.98 12.18 15.14
C ALA A 251 -11.76 13.39 15.71
N ARG A 252 -12.19 13.29 16.97
CA ARG A 252 -12.87 14.40 17.67
C ARG A 252 -11.96 15.61 17.87
N TYR A 253 -10.67 15.40 18.17
CA TYR A 253 -9.72 16.49 18.31
C TYR A 253 -9.36 17.16 16.99
N ALA A 254 -9.39 16.44 15.88
CA ALA A 254 -9.10 16.97 14.55
C ALA A 254 -10.24 17.84 13.98
N LEU A 255 -11.43 17.85 14.61
CA LEU A 255 -12.58 18.61 14.15
C LEU A 255 -12.85 19.85 15.00
N GLU A 256 -13.50 20.82 14.37
CA GLU A 256 -13.97 22.06 14.98
C GLU A 256 -15.43 22.34 14.57
N GLY A 257 -16.07 23.30 15.23
CA GLY A 257 -17.41 23.81 14.89
C GLY A 257 -18.51 22.73 14.82
N ASP A 258 -19.36 22.84 13.79
CA ASP A 258 -20.52 21.96 13.58
C ASP A 258 -20.11 20.49 13.35
N ASN A 259 -19.00 20.26 12.65
CA ASN A 259 -18.48 18.92 12.40
C ASN A 259 -18.09 18.22 13.72
N ARG A 260 -17.43 18.95 14.63
CA ARG A 260 -17.13 18.42 15.96
C ARG A 260 -18.40 18.15 16.76
N THR A 261 -19.34 19.09 16.74
CA THR A 261 -20.63 18.95 17.44
C THR A 261 -21.40 17.71 16.93
N ALA A 262 -21.38 17.46 15.62
CA ALA A 262 -21.99 16.28 15.03
C ALA A 262 -21.34 14.97 15.52
N LEU A 263 -20.00 14.89 15.50
CA LEU A 263 -19.29 13.70 15.98
C LEU A 263 -19.45 13.49 17.49
N ASP A 264 -19.48 14.57 18.29
CA ASP A 264 -19.68 14.49 19.74
C ASP A 264 -21.03 13.85 20.12
N ARG A 265 -22.08 14.10 19.33
CA ARG A 265 -23.39 13.45 19.51
C ARG A 265 -23.37 11.94 19.25
N LEU A 266 -22.51 11.49 18.33
CA LEU A 266 -22.37 10.06 17.99
C LEU A 266 -21.39 9.32 18.90
N ALA A 267 -20.50 10.04 19.60
CA ALA A 267 -19.33 9.46 20.27
C ALA A 267 -19.66 8.38 21.31
N SER A 268 -20.77 8.51 22.05
CA SER A 268 -21.19 7.50 23.04
C SER A 268 -21.69 6.21 22.38
N GLY A 269 -22.47 6.31 21.30
CA GLY A 269 -22.93 5.18 20.51
C GLY A 269 -21.77 4.45 19.82
N ILE A 270 -20.87 5.22 19.19
CA ILE A 270 -19.65 4.69 18.58
C ILE A 270 -18.82 3.93 19.61
N ARG A 271 -18.58 4.51 20.79
CA ARG A 271 -17.83 3.86 21.88
C ARG A 271 -18.46 2.51 22.26
N ALA A 272 -19.79 2.48 22.47
CA ALA A 272 -20.48 1.24 22.84
C ALA A 272 -20.36 0.17 21.75
N ARG A 273 -20.48 0.55 20.46
CA ARG A 273 -20.32 -0.38 19.34
C ARG A 273 -18.89 -0.92 19.23
N LEU A 274 -17.87 -0.07 19.39
CA LEU A 274 -16.47 -0.50 19.43
C LEU A 274 -16.22 -1.46 20.59
N GLU A 275 -16.73 -1.15 21.79
CA GLU A 275 -16.61 -2.03 22.95
C GLU A 275 -17.28 -3.40 22.75
N VAL A 276 -18.33 -3.50 21.94
CA VAL A 276 -18.99 -4.77 21.61
C VAL A 276 -18.24 -5.51 20.51
N ALA A 277 -17.82 -4.81 19.45
CA ALA A 277 -17.16 -5.38 18.28
C ALA A 277 -15.91 -6.19 18.62
N PHE A 278 -15.11 -5.71 19.58
CA PHE A 278 -13.83 -6.33 19.96
C PHE A 278 -13.93 -7.31 21.14
N ARG A 279 -15.14 -7.73 21.57
CA ARG A 279 -15.32 -8.72 22.67
C ARG A 279 -14.99 -10.16 22.30
N ALA A 280 -14.73 -10.45 21.03
CA ALA A 280 -14.54 -11.79 20.48
C ALA A 280 -13.12 -12.38 20.70
N ALA A 281 -12.49 -12.16 21.86
CA ALA A 281 -11.14 -12.65 22.11
C ALA A 281 -11.05 -14.18 21.96
N GLY A 282 -10.04 -14.68 21.24
CA GLY A 282 -9.82 -16.11 21.02
C GLY A 282 -10.70 -16.79 19.97
N SER A 283 -11.62 -16.07 19.32
CA SER A 283 -12.33 -16.52 18.12
C SER A 283 -11.94 -15.76 16.84
N VAL A 284 -11.24 -14.63 16.99
CA VAL A 284 -10.71 -13.84 15.88
C VAL A 284 -9.43 -14.47 15.36
N TRP A 285 -9.41 -14.74 14.06
CA TRP A 285 -8.19 -15.15 13.37
C TRP A 285 -7.35 -13.94 13.01
N VAL A 286 -6.03 -14.07 13.12
CA VAL A 286 -5.05 -13.10 12.63
C VAL A 286 -4.12 -13.74 11.62
N MET A 287 -3.71 -12.93 10.66
CA MET A 287 -2.77 -13.28 9.60
C MET A 287 -2.03 -12.04 9.11
N ARG A 288 -1.06 -12.23 8.22
CA ARG A 288 -0.54 -11.10 7.44
C ARG A 288 -1.65 -10.58 6.53
N VAL A 289 -1.74 -9.27 6.42
CA VAL A 289 -2.73 -8.55 5.61
C VAL A 289 -2.01 -7.50 4.78
N HIS A 290 -2.69 -6.90 3.80
CA HIS A 290 -2.19 -5.77 3.05
C HIS A 290 -2.01 -4.53 3.96
N GLY A 291 -2.96 -4.27 4.85
CA GLY A 291 -2.82 -3.26 5.91
C GLY A 291 -3.14 -1.82 5.50
N ASP A 292 -3.15 -1.52 4.20
CA ASP A 292 -3.74 -0.29 3.61
C ASP A 292 -4.56 -0.58 2.35
N TYR A 293 -5.53 -1.50 2.45
CA TYR A 293 -6.23 -2.04 1.29
C TYR A 293 -7.42 -1.17 0.85
N HIS A 294 -7.40 -0.70 -0.40
CA HIS A 294 -8.49 0.07 -1.02
C HIS A 294 -8.44 -0.04 -2.55
N LEU A 295 -9.45 0.47 -3.27
CA LEU A 295 -9.55 0.37 -4.74
C LEU A 295 -8.37 0.98 -5.51
N GLY A 296 -7.60 1.87 -4.90
CA GLY A 296 -6.39 2.45 -5.49
C GLY A 296 -5.23 1.46 -5.56
N GLN A 297 -5.23 0.45 -4.68
CA GLN A 297 -4.21 -0.60 -4.61
C GLN A 297 -4.54 -1.80 -5.50
N LEU A 298 -5.57 -1.70 -6.33
CA LEU A 298 -5.93 -2.72 -7.31
C LEU A 298 -5.74 -2.16 -8.71
N LEU A 299 -4.84 -2.75 -9.46
CA LEU A 299 -4.65 -2.49 -10.88
C LEU A 299 -5.57 -3.38 -11.70
N VAL A 300 -6.20 -2.80 -12.72
CA VAL A 300 -7.17 -3.49 -13.56
C VAL A 300 -6.47 -4.03 -14.81
N THR A 301 -6.51 -5.36 -14.98
CA THR A 301 -5.93 -6.08 -16.12
C THR A 301 -7.03 -6.70 -16.99
N ASP A 302 -6.65 -7.32 -18.10
CA ASP A 302 -7.60 -8.02 -18.98
C ASP A 302 -8.11 -9.32 -18.35
N ASP A 303 -7.29 -9.96 -17.52
CA ASP A 303 -7.62 -11.21 -16.82
C ASP A 303 -8.17 -11.00 -15.40
N GLY A 304 -8.24 -9.77 -14.89
CA GLY A 304 -8.83 -9.48 -13.58
C GLY A 304 -8.23 -8.26 -12.89
N TYR A 305 -7.72 -8.47 -11.68
CA TYR A 305 -7.06 -7.45 -10.88
C TYR A 305 -5.70 -7.95 -10.38
N ARG A 306 -4.79 -7.00 -10.14
CA ARG A 306 -3.55 -7.22 -9.39
C ARG A 306 -3.49 -6.27 -8.20
N VAL A 307 -3.05 -6.76 -7.06
CA VAL A 307 -2.87 -6.02 -5.81
C VAL A 307 -1.42 -5.55 -5.73
N ILE A 308 -1.22 -4.28 -5.43
CA ILE A 308 0.09 -3.62 -5.34
C ILE A 308 0.24 -2.92 -4.00
N ASP A 309 1.46 -2.45 -3.69
CA ASP A 309 1.74 -1.56 -2.54
C ASP A 309 1.50 -2.19 -1.16
N PHE A 310 2.16 -3.32 -0.92
CA PHE A 310 2.12 -4.06 0.34
C PHE A 310 2.91 -3.41 1.48
N GLU A 311 3.25 -2.11 1.39
CA GLU A 311 3.97 -1.40 2.44
C GLU A 311 3.15 -1.26 3.73
N GLY A 312 1.82 -1.36 3.65
CA GLY A 312 0.89 -1.05 4.73
C GLY A 312 0.81 0.45 5.03
N GLU A 313 0.05 0.84 6.05
CA GLU A 313 -0.25 2.26 6.32
C GLU A 313 1.02 3.06 6.68
N PRO A 314 1.49 4.02 5.84
CA PRO A 314 2.82 4.62 5.96
C PRO A 314 3.08 5.38 7.28
N ALA A 315 2.02 5.84 7.94
CA ALA A 315 2.11 6.54 9.22
C ALA A 315 2.44 5.63 10.41
N ARG A 316 2.35 4.29 10.24
CA ARG A 316 2.60 3.32 11.31
C ARG A 316 4.06 2.87 11.38
N PRO A 317 4.59 2.57 12.58
CA PRO A 317 5.89 1.93 12.73
C PRO A 317 5.99 0.61 11.96
N LEU A 318 7.18 0.28 11.47
CA LEU A 318 7.44 -0.94 10.69
C LEU A 318 6.96 -2.22 11.39
N ALA A 319 7.21 -2.32 12.70
CA ALA A 319 6.78 -3.46 13.50
C ALA A 319 5.24 -3.63 13.52
N GLU A 320 4.49 -2.53 13.52
CA GLU A 320 3.03 -2.57 13.43
C GLU A 320 2.54 -2.94 12.03
N ARG A 321 3.22 -2.46 10.98
CA ARG A 321 2.90 -2.79 9.57
C ARG A 321 3.11 -4.29 9.28
N ARG A 322 4.04 -4.94 9.97
CA ARG A 322 4.33 -6.38 9.85
C ARG A 322 3.52 -7.28 10.79
N ALA A 323 2.89 -6.70 11.82
CA ALA A 323 2.17 -7.47 12.82
C ALA A 323 0.96 -8.18 12.19
N PRO A 324 0.67 -9.45 12.54
CA PRO A 324 -0.57 -10.11 12.12
C PRO A 324 -1.81 -9.33 12.58
N GLN A 325 -2.80 -9.24 11.71
CA GLN A 325 -4.05 -8.52 11.93
C GLN A 325 -5.25 -9.39 11.52
N PRO A 326 -6.47 -9.05 11.97
CA PRO A 326 -7.67 -9.67 11.43
C PRO A 326 -7.82 -9.34 9.94
N PRO A 327 -8.14 -10.32 9.06
CA PRO A 327 -8.37 -10.04 7.64
C PRO A 327 -9.51 -9.04 7.41
N GLU A 328 -10.41 -8.89 8.38
CA GLU A 328 -11.47 -7.88 8.38
C GLU A 328 -10.94 -6.44 8.29
N ARG A 329 -9.65 -6.17 8.60
CA ARG A 329 -9.06 -4.84 8.39
C ARG A 329 -9.00 -4.47 6.92
N ASP A 330 -8.56 -5.39 6.06
CA ASP A 330 -8.52 -5.17 4.61
C ASP A 330 -9.95 -5.09 4.06
N LEU A 331 -10.88 -5.92 4.56
CA LEU A 331 -12.28 -5.85 4.16
C LEU A 331 -12.91 -4.51 4.52
N ALA A 332 -12.67 -4.00 5.73
CA ALA A 332 -13.14 -2.69 6.16
C ALA A 332 -12.59 -1.58 5.25
N GLY A 333 -11.30 -1.60 4.93
CA GLY A 333 -10.68 -0.65 4.00
C GLY A 333 -11.33 -0.66 2.61
N MET A 334 -11.60 -1.85 2.06
CA MET A 334 -12.26 -1.98 0.76
C MET A 334 -13.73 -1.51 0.80
N LEU A 335 -14.50 -1.89 1.82
CA LEU A 335 -15.89 -1.46 1.97
C LEU A 335 -16.01 0.06 2.13
N ARG A 336 -15.10 0.67 2.90
CA ARG A 336 -15.00 2.13 2.99
C ARG A 336 -14.67 2.75 1.63
N SER A 337 -13.74 2.16 0.87
CA SER A 337 -13.39 2.62 -0.48
C SER A 337 -14.57 2.55 -1.47
N LEU A 338 -15.41 1.52 -1.40
CA LEU A 338 -16.64 1.41 -2.18
C LEU A 338 -17.67 2.50 -1.81
N ASP A 339 -17.87 2.78 -0.51
CA ASP A 339 -18.71 3.90 -0.06
C ASP A 339 -18.16 5.24 -0.58
N TYR A 340 -16.85 5.47 -0.48
CA TYR A 340 -16.22 6.68 -1.04
C TYR A 340 -16.52 6.86 -2.53
N ALA A 341 -16.40 5.78 -3.33
CA ALA A 341 -16.67 5.84 -4.76
C ALA A 341 -18.14 6.17 -5.04
N ALA A 342 -19.08 5.53 -4.34
CA ALA A 342 -20.52 5.76 -4.47
C ALA A 342 -20.91 7.20 -4.09
N ARG A 343 -20.42 7.72 -2.96
CA ARG A 343 -20.71 9.10 -2.53
C ARG A 343 -20.11 10.14 -3.47
N THR A 344 -18.92 9.87 -4.00
CA THR A 344 -18.29 10.74 -5.00
C THR A 344 -19.13 10.77 -6.28
N ALA A 345 -19.64 9.62 -6.73
CA ALA A 345 -20.52 9.55 -7.90
C ALA A 345 -21.85 10.26 -7.67
N GLN A 346 -22.47 10.07 -6.49
CA GLN A 346 -23.74 10.71 -6.13
C GLN A 346 -23.64 12.23 -6.03
N ARG A 347 -22.51 12.77 -5.57
CA ARG A 347 -22.27 14.22 -5.52
C ARG A 347 -21.94 14.83 -6.89
N GLY A 348 -21.49 14.02 -7.85
CA GLY A 348 -21.19 14.45 -9.22
C GLY A 348 -22.44 14.72 -10.06
N THR A 349 -22.28 15.33 -11.25
CA THR A 349 -23.37 15.71 -12.18
C THR A 349 -24.15 14.52 -12.79
N HIS A 350 -23.85 13.28 -12.39
CA HIS A 350 -24.59 12.07 -12.75
C HIS A 350 -25.74 11.75 -11.75
N ALA A 351 -26.03 12.69 -10.84
CA ALA A 351 -26.92 12.57 -9.69
C ALA A 351 -28.43 12.45 -9.96
N ALA A 352 -28.90 12.40 -11.21
CA ALA A 352 -30.33 12.21 -11.46
C ALA A 352 -30.73 10.73 -11.22
N GLY A 353 -30.99 10.37 -9.96
CA GLY A 353 -31.60 9.08 -9.58
C GLY A 353 -30.65 7.98 -9.11
N PHE A 354 -29.33 8.25 -8.95
CA PHE A 354 -28.41 7.28 -8.35
C PHE A 354 -28.57 7.22 -6.83
N ASP A 355 -29.07 6.08 -6.34
CA ASP A 355 -29.19 5.77 -4.91
C ASP A 355 -27.90 5.11 -4.41
N ALA A 356 -27.00 5.91 -3.84
CA ALA A 356 -25.75 5.43 -3.30
C ALA A 356 -25.92 4.47 -2.13
N ASP A 357 -26.95 4.65 -1.29
CA ASP A 357 -27.17 3.77 -0.13
C ASP A 357 -27.56 2.36 -0.59
N ARG A 358 -28.51 2.28 -1.54
CA ARG A 358 -28.89 1.02 -2.16
C ARG A 358 -27.70 0.37 -2.87
N TRP A 359 -26.96 1.14 -3.67
CA TRP A 359 -25.82 0.59 -4.40
C TRP A 359 -24.72 0.07 -3.47
N VAL A 360 -24.38 0.80 -2.40
CA VAL A 360 -23.38 0.36 -1.42
C VAL A 360 -23.81 -0.94 -0.73
N ALA A 361 -25.10 -1.08 -0.41
CA ALA A 361 -25.62 -2.31 0.18
C ALA A 361 -25.48 -3.51 -0.78
N GLU A 362 -25.85 -3.34 -2.06
CA GLU A 362 -25.71 -4.39 -3.09
C GLU A 362 -24.23 -4.71 -3.38
N ALA A 363 -23.35 -3.70 -3.40
CA ALA A 363 -21.92 -3.87 -3.65
C ALA A 363 -21.23 -4.60 -2.49
N ARG A 364 -21.57 -4.23 -1.24
CA ARG A 364 -21.09 -4.91 -0.04
C ARG A 364 -21.48 -6.39 -0.06
N ASP A 365 -22.74 -6.70 -0.35
CA ASP A 365 -23.22 -8.08 -0.41
C ASP A 365 -22.47 -8.89 -1.48
N ALA A 366 -22.32 -8.32 -2.68
CA ALA A 366 -21.60 -8.96 -3.77
C ALA A 366 -20.11 -9.19 -3.45
N PHE A 367 -19.46 -8.20 -2.84
CA PHE A 367 -18.06 -8.29 -2.40
C PHE A 367 -17.87 -9.34 -1.31
N LEU A 368 -18.65 -9.27 -0.21
CA LEU A 368 -18.52 -10.17 0.93
C LEU A 368 -18.91 -11.61 0.59
N THR A 369 -19.92 -11.81 -0.27
CA THR A 369 -20.30 -13.14 -0.75
C THR A 369 -19.16 -13.78 -1.55
N ALA A 370 -18.57 -13.03 -2.50
CA ALA A 370 -17.45 -13.53 -3.29
C ALA A 370 -16.20 -13.79 -2.44
N TYR A 371 -15.92 -12.91 -1.47
CA TYR A 371 -14.82 -13.09 -0.55
C TYR A 371 -15.01 -14.37 0.29
N THR A 372 -16.17 -14.52 0.94
CA THR A 372 -16.46 -15.61 1.87
C THR A 372 -16.41 -16.98 1.19
N ALA A 373 -16.73 -17.05 -0.11
CA ALA A 373 -16.70 -18.30 -0.87
C ALA A 373 -15.32 -18.97 -0.93
N ALA A 374 -14.23 -18.21 -0.76
CA ALA A 374 -12.87 -18.71 -0.83
C ALA A 374 -11.93 -18.14 0.26
N ALA A 375 -12.47 -17.50 1.29
CA ALA A 375 -11.65 -16.92 2.35
C ALA A 375 -10.98 -18.01 3.20
N PRO A 376 -9.76 -17.78 3.73
CA PRO A 376 -9.12 -18.73 4.64
C PRO A 376 -9.91 -18.89 5.96
N THR A 377 -10.64 -17.85 6.36
CA THR A 377 -11.48 -17.82 7.56
C THR A 377 -12.77 -17.04 7.30
N PRO A 378 -13.90 -17.43 7.92
CA PRO A 378 -15.15 -16.69 7.78
C PRO A 378 -15.06 -15.33 8.48
N PRO A 379 -15.50 -14.22 7.85
CA PRO A 379 -15.44 -12.90 8.47
C PRO A 379 -16.40 -12.79 9.66
N ILE A 380 -15.95 -12.14 10.73
CA ILE A 380 -16.75 -11.90 11.94
C ILE A 380 -17.47 -10.56 11.80
N ALA A 381 -18.78 -10.60 11.52
CA ALA A 381 -19.55 -9.39 11.20
C ALA A 381 -19.48 -8.27 12.27
N PRO A 382 -19.56 -8.53 13.60
CA PRO A 382 -19.37 -7.49 14.60
C PRO A 382 -17.97 -6.85 14.57
N LEU A 383 -16.93 -7.65 14.31
CA LEU A 383 -15.56 -7.16 14.22
C LEU A 383 -15.37 -6.30 12.98
N LEU A 384 -15.86 -6.75 11.82
CA LEU A 384 -15.83 -5.98 10.57
C LEU A 384 -16.51 -4.62 10.75
N ALA A 385 -17.70 -4.58 11.36
CA ALA A 385 -18.40 -3.34 11.62
C ALA A 385 -17.61 -2.40 12.56
N GLY A 386 -16.93 -2.94 13.57
CA GLY A 386 -16.04 -2.16 14.45
C GLY A 386 -14.82 -1.59 13.73
N LEU A 387 -14.23 -2.37 12.82
CA LEU A 387 -13.09 -1.93 12.01
C LEU A 387 -13.48 -0.90 10.93
N GLU A 388 -14.69 -0.99 10.37
CA GLU A 388 -15.23 0.07 9.50
C GLU A 388 -15.41 1.40 10.26
N ILE A 389 -15.85 1.35 11.53
CA ILE A 389 -15.92 2.52 12.41
C ILE A 389 -14.53 3.07 12.73
N GLU A 390 -13.57 2.21 13.10
CA GLU A 390 -12.17 2.61 13.34
C GLU A 390 -11.59 3.32 12.12
N LYS A 391 -11.75 2.74 10.92
CA LYS A 391 -11.27 3.31 9.66
C LYS A 391 -11.96 4.63 9.34
N ALA A 392 -13.28 4.76 9.55
CA ALA A 392 -13.98 6.02 9.37
C ALA A 392 -13.49 7.12 10.33
N CYS A 393 -13.16 6.78 11.59
CA CYS A 393 -12.53 7.73 12.52
C CYS A 393 -11.12 8.15 12.05
N TYR A 394 -10.35 7.21 11.49
CA TYR A 394 -9.07 7.53 10.86
C TYR A 394 -9.24 8.49 9.68
N GLU A 395 -10.19 8.20 8.78
CA GLU A 395 -10.51 9.03 7.62
C GLU A 395 -10.90 10.44 8.04
N VAL A 396 -11.75 10.62 9.06
CA VAL A 396 -12.09 11.96 9.61
C VAL A 396 -10.82 12.77 9.92
N ARG A 397 -9.87 12.18 10.66
CA ARG A 397 -8.61 12.86 11.00
C ARG A 397 -7.79 13.17 9.75
N TYR A 398 -7.68 12.20 8.84
CA TYR A 398 -6.91 12.35 7.61
C TYR A 398 -7.47 13.45 6.71
N GLU A 399 -8.78 13.46 6.47
CA GLU A 399 -9.42 14.48 5.64
C GLU A 399 -9.36 15.86 6.30
N ALA A 400 -9.55 15.96 7.63
CA ALA A 400 -9.44 17.23 8.32
C ALA A 400 -8.05 17.87 8.17
N ALA A 401 -6.99 17.05 8.13
CA ALA A 401 -5.62 17.53 8.00
C ALA A 401 -5.21 17.83 6.55
N ASN A 402 -5.70 17.07 5.57
CA ASN A 402 -5.19 17.11 4.19
C ASN A 402 -6.20 17.66 3.17
N ARG A 403 -7.50 17.44 3.38
CA ARG A 403 -8.58 17.80 2.45
C ARG A 403 -9.86 18.18 3.23
N PRO A 404 -9.90 19.32 3.94
CA PRO A 404 -11.02 19.66 4.82
C PRO A 404 -12.41 19.60 4.16
N ASP A 405 -12.50 19.90 2.86
CA ASP A 405 -13.73 19.81 2.06
C ASP A 405 -14.29 18.39 1.88
N TRP A 406 -13.53 17.36 2.27
CA TRP A 406 -13.89 15.94 2.18
C TRP A 406 -14.37 15.35 3.50
N VAL A 407 -14.25 16.06 4.62
CA VAL A 407 -14.61 15.60 5.98
C VAL A 407 -16.07 15.13 6.10
N TRP A 408 -16.98 15.72 5.32
CA TRP A 408 -18.40 15.34 5.30
C TRP A 408 -18.60 13.85 4.99
N LEU A 409 -17.75 13.23 4.17
CA LEU A 409 -17.93 11.86 3.69
C LEU A 409 -17.73 10.84 4.83
N PRO A 410 -16.58 10.80 5.53
CA PRO A 410 -16.43 9.89 6.66
C PRO A 410 -17.35 10.24 7.85
N LEU A 411 -17.74 11.52 8.04
CA LEU A 411 -18.76 11.88 9.05
C LEU A 411 -20.16 11.33 8.74
N GLN A 412 -20.59 11.43 7.48
CA GLN A 412 -21.86 10.82 7.06
C GLN A 412 -21.80 9.29 7.16
N ALA A 413 -20.65 8.68 6.85
CA ALA A 413 -20.45 7.26 7.07
C ALA A 413 -20.65 6.90 8.54
N LEU A 414 -19.99 7.60 9.46
CA LEU A 414 -20.17 7.42 10.91
C LEU A 414 -21.65 7.59 11.30
N THR A 415 -22.38 8.53 10.75
CA THR A 415 -23.83 8.68 11.04
C THR A 415 -24.65 7.43 10.66
N ARG A 416 -24.28 6.72 9.59
CA ARG A 416 -24.95 5.49 9.15
C ARG A 416 -24.52 4.24 9.93
N ILE A 417 -23.26 4.20 10.37
CA ILE A 417 -22.65 3.00 10.96
C ILE A 417 -22.39 3.10 12.47
N ALA A 418 -22.68 4.25 13.11
CA ALA A 418 -22.53 4.51 14.56
C ALA A 418 -23.65 3.96 15.43
#